data_AF-A0A5E4M6F8-F1
#
_entry.id   AF-A0A5E4M6F8-F1
#
_cell.length_a   1.000
_cell.length_b   1.000
_cell.length_c   1.000
_cell.angle_alpha   90.00
_cell.angle_beta   90.00
_cell.angle_gamma   90.00
#
_symmetry.space_group_name_H-M   'P 1'
#
loop_
_entity.id
_entity.type
_entity.pdbx_description
1 polymer ?
#
loop_
_entity_poly.entity_id
_entity_poly.type
_entity_poly.pdbx_seq_one_letter_code
_entity_poly.pdbx_strand_id
1 'polypeptide(L)'
;MGTDIVKVEDKRVVKSFFKILSGVADAVRSWTGIISPDLSNSQDINTLISKMTECLNPTGGEVSARKNTVSLGNLYLSLSENGKIKFLQALAEEFNSNKEQIDDKILEYKKNQDPELTYTFEQDLIKTLESPRSKILKQFISLPNGLKFIVDMRSDVLKLKNRYKTLNPLEKELKNILCTWFDVDLLDLHQITWDSPASLLERLIKYEA
;
A
#
# COMPACT_ATOMS: atom_id res chain seq x y z
N MET A 1 -23.52 15.02 -24.61
CA MET A 1 -23.74 15.52 -23.23
C MET A 1 -22.73 14.84 -22.34
N GLY A 2 -21.71 15.58 -21.89
CA GLY A 2 -20.63 15.05 -21.05
C GLY A 2 -21.12 14.88 -19.61
N THR A 3 -20.92 13.70 -19.05
CA THR A 3 -21.02 13.46 -17.62
C THR A 3 -19.73 13.92 -16.97
N ASP A 4 -19.75 15.11 -16.40
CA ASP A 4 -18.70 15.58 -15.48
C ASP A 4 -18.72 14.70 -14.23
N ILE A 5 -17.82 13.73 -14.20
CA ILE A 5 -17.47 13.01 -12.96
C ILE A 5 -16.76 14.03 -12.09
N VAL A 6 -17.52 14.65 -11.18
CA VAL A 6 -16.97 15.52 -10.14
C VAL A 6 -16.02 14.69 -9.29
N LYS A 7 -14.71 14.84 -9.56
CA LYS A 7 -13.61 14.30 -8.76
C LYS A 7 -13.68 14.98 -7.39
N VAL A 8 -14.45 14.42 -6.46
CA VAL A 8 -14.36 14.77 -5.03
C VAL A 8 -13.07 14.13 -4.53
N GLU A 9 -11.96 14.76 -4.85
CA GLU A 9 -10.71 14.57 -4.16
C GLU A 9 -10.97 14.98 -2.71
N ASP A 10 -11.17 14.01 -1.81
CA ASP A 10 -11.44 14.26 -0.39
C ASP A 10 -10.16 14.80 0.26
N LYS A 11 -9.83 16.06 -0.04
CA LYS A 11 -8.67 16.83 0.46
C LYS A 11 -8.62 16.86 1.99
N ARG A 12 -9.72 16.52 2.68
CA ARG A 12 -9.80 16.38 4.14
C ARG A 12 -9.06 15.14 4.65
N VAL A 13 -9.13 14.00 3.95
CA VAL A 13 -8.42 12.77 4.33
C VAL A 13 -6.92 12.94 4.09
N VAL A 14 -6.56 13.52 2.95
CA VAL A 14 -5.19 13.89 2.61
C VAL A 14 -4.62 14.81 3.70
N LYS A 15 -5.31 15.92 4.03
CA LYS A 15 -4.92 16.80 5.15
C LYS A 15 -4.83 16.09 6.51
N SER A 16 -5.67 15.10 6.80
CA SER A 16 -5.67 14.36 8.07
C SER A 16 -4.47 13.42 8.20
N PHE A 17 -4.11 12.73 7.11
CA PHE A 17 -2.87 11.95 7.01
C PHE A 17 -1.64 12.85 7.24
N PHE A 18 -1.67 14.08 6.72
CA PHE A 18 -0.60 15.09 6.88
C PHE A 18 -0.56 15.77 8.26
N LYS A 19 -1.67 15.90 8.99
CA LYS A 19 -1.74 16.73 10.22
C LYS A 19 -1.28 16.03 11.50
N ILE A 20 -1.29 14.70 11.55
CA ILE A 20 -1.02 13.93 12.79
C ILE A 20 0.49 13.72 13.05
N LEU A 21 1.38 14.06 12.12
CA LEU A 21 2.80 13.65 12.16
C LEU A 21 3.78 14.83 12.16
N SER A 22 3.58 15.80 13.05
CA SER A 22 4.51 16.92 13.26
C SER A 22 5.95 16.47 13.57
N GLY A 23 6.15 15.28 14.16
CA GLY A 23 7.46 14.70 14.46
C GLY A 23 8.14 13.95 13.29
N VAL A 24 7.51 13.87 12.12
CA VAL A 24 8.07 13.20 10.92
C VAL A 24 8.19 14.17 9.74
N ALA A 25 7.81 15.44 9.93
CA ALA A 25 7.80 16.46 8.88
C ALA A 25 9.17 16.61 8.17
N ASP A 26 10.27 16.54 8.91
CA ASP A 26 11.62 16.66 8.34
C ASP A 26 12.01 15.42 7.51
N ALA A 27 11.61 14.22 7.94
CA ALA A 27 11.83 12.99 7.19
C ALA A 27 10.93 12.90 5.95
N VAL A 28 9.73 13.47 6.01
CA VAL A 28 8.85 13.59 4.84
C VAL A 28 9.45 14.58 3.84
N ARG A 29 9.85 15.78 4.30
CA ARG A 29 10.49 16.80 3.47
C ARG A 29 11.77 16.31 2.81
N SER A 30 12.57 15.51 3.52
CA SER A 30 13.80 14.96 2.95
C SER A 30 13.53 13.98 1.82
N TRP A 31 12.39 13.27 1.80
CA TRP A 31 12.04 12.37 0.69
C TRP A 31 11.33 13.11 -0.44
N THR A 32 10.37 13.99 -0.12
CA THR A 32 9.58 14.72 -1.13
C THR A 32 10.36 15.83 -1.82
N GLY A 33 11.46 16.32 -1.23
CA GLY A 33 12.31 17.34 -1.83
C GLY A 33 13.30 16.80 -2.86
N ILE A 34 13.54 15.48 -2.90
CA ILE A 34 14.54 14.84 -3.76
C ILE A 34 13.91 14.30 -5.05
N ILE A 35 12.65 13.88 -4.99
CA ILE A 35 11.97 13.17 -6.08
C ILE A 35 10.98 14.11 -6.80
N SER A 36 11.05 14.19 -8.13
CA SER A 36 10.08 15.00 -8.90
C SER A 36 8.66 14.41 -8.85
N PRO A 37 7.59 15.25 -8.85
CA PRO A 37 6.21 14.76 -8.79
C PRO A 37 5.82 13.78 -9.91
N ASP A 38 6.49 13.85 -11.06
CA ASP A 38 6.24 13.01 -12.23
C ASP A 38 7.13 11.76 -12.31
N LEU A 39 8.07 11.57 -11.37
CA LEU A 39 9.12 10.55 -11.44
C LEU A 39 9.77 10.53 -12.84
N SER A 40 10.11 11.71 -13.34
CA SER A 40 10.36 11.96 -14.76
C SER A 40 11.66 11.34 -15.29
N ASN A 41 12.65 11.19 -14.42
CA ASN A 41 13.98 10.70 -14.78
C ASN A 41 14.29 9.35 -14.10
N SER A 42 15.33 8.65 -14.56
CA SER A 42 15.74 7.36 -14.02
C SER A 42 16.30 7.45 -12.60
N GLN A 43 16.91 8.57 -12.23
CA GLN A 43 17.46 8.80 -10.90
C GLN A 43 16.35 8.86 -9.83
N ASP A 44 15.21 9.48 -10.15
CA ASP A 44 14.03 9.55 -9.30
C ASP A 44 13.48 8.15 -9.03
N ILE A 45 13.39 7.31 -10.08
CA ILE A 45 12.92 5.93 -9.98
C ILE A 45 13.89 5.09 -9.13
N ASN A 46 15.20 5.22 -9.36
CA ASN A 46 16.21 4.53 -8.55
C ASN A 46 16.16 4.97 -7.08
N THR A 47 15.92 6.27 -6.84
CA THR A 47 15.76 6.81 -5.49
C THR A 47 14.49 6.25 -4.86
N LEU A 48 13.38 6.17 -5.59
CA LEU A 48 12.14 5.55 -5.12
C LEU A 48 12.34 4.08 -4.73
N ILE A 49 12.98 3.29 -5.58
CA ILE A 49 13.28 1.87 -5.30
C ILE A 49 14.16 1.74 -4.06
N SER A 50 15.19 2.58 -3.93
CA SER A 50 16.04 2.64 -2.74
C SER A 50 15.22 2.94 -1.48
N LYS A 51 14.31 3.92 -1.54
CA LYS A 51 13.42 4.28 -0.43
C LYS A 51 12.41 3.20 -0.06
N MET A 52 11.84 2.50 -1.04
CA MET A 52 11.00 1.32 -0.79
C MET A 52 11.80 0.18 -0.14
N THR A 53 13.04 -0.02 -0.56
CA THR A 53 13.96 -1.00 0.05
C THR A 53 14.30 -0.64 1.49
N GLU A 54 14.47 0.65 1.77
CA GLU A 54 14.68 1.18 3.13
C GLU A 54 13.47 0.95 4.05
N CYS A 55 12.25 0.85 3.50
CA CYS A 55 11.06 0.47 4.27
C CYS A 55 11.07 -1.02 4.65
N LEU A 56 11.65 -1.88 3.81
CA LEU A 56 11.77 -3.32 4.06
C LEU A 56 12.86 -3.63 5.08
N ASN A 57 13.98 -2.90 5.02
CA ASN A 57 15.15 -3.12 5.86
C ASN A 57 15.54 -1.83 6.62
N PRO A 58 14.72 -1.38 7.59
CA PRO A 58 14.92 -0.11 8.27
C PRO A 58 16.15 -0.14 9.18
N THR A 59 17.07 0.79 8.97
CA THR A 59 18.19 1.03 9.89
C THR A 59 17.67 1.83 11.09
N GLY A 60 17.59 1.20 12.27
CA GLY A 60 17.13 1.85 13.50
C GLY A 60 15.79 1.36 14.07
N GLY A 61 15.39 0.12 13.76
CA GLY A 61 14.27 -0.56 14.41
C GLY A 61 12.88 -0.01 14.04
N GLU A 62 11.87 -0.32 14.85
CA GLU A 62 10.45 -0.06 14.54
C GLU A 62 10.11 1.42 14.35
N VAL A 63 10.77 2.31 15.09
CA VAL A 63 10.55 3.77 14.95
C VAL A 63 11.02 4.27 13.60
N SER A 64 12.17 3.78 13.12
CA SER A 64 12.70 4.12 11.79
C SER A 64 11.81 3.53 10.69
N ALA A 65 11.39 2.27 10.85
CA ALA A 65 10.45 1.62 9.95
C ALA A 65 9.18 2.45 9.74
N ARG A 66 8.54 2.86 10.85
CA ARG A 66 7.32 3.66 10.82
C ARG A 66 7.53 5.02 10.15
N LYS A 67 8.66 5.68 10.41
CA LYS A 67 9.01 6.95 9.74
C LYS A 67 9.15 6.76 8.24
N ASN A 68 9.83 5.71 7.80
CA ASN A 68 10.03 5.41 6.38
C ASN A 68 8.69 5.12 5.68
N THR A 69 7.81 4.31 6.29
CA THR A 69 6.47 4.07 5.76
C THR A 69 5.64 5.35 5.65
N VAL A 70 5.70 6.23 6.66
CA VAL A 70 5.04 7.54 6.63
C VAL A 70 5.58 8.40 5.48
N SER A 71 6.90 8.47 5.32
CA SER A 71 7.53 9.24 4.24
C SER A 71 7.15 8.68 2.87
N LEU A 72 7.12 7.35 2.70
CA LEU A 72 6.72 6.70 1.45
C LEU A 72 5.26 7.01 1.08
N GLY A 73 4.36 6.98 2.06
CA GLY A 73 2.94 7.27 1.85
C GLY A 73 2.72 8.72 1.46
N ASN A 74 3.40 9.65 2.14
CA ASN A 74 3.34 11.07 1.80
C ASN A 74 3.94 11.37 0.43
N LEU A 75 5.04 10.69 0.07
CA LEU A 75 5.60 10.77 -1.27
C LEU A 75 4.53 10.39 -2.30
N TYR A 76 3.90 9.22 -2.18
CA TYR A 76 2.83 8.77 -3.08
C TYR A 76 1.68 9.78 -3.22
N LEU A 77 1.24 10.38 -2.11
CA LEU A 77 0.17 11.39 -2.11
C LEU A 77 0.58 12.70 -2.78
N SER A 78 1.87 13.02 -2.81
CA SER A 78 2.41 14.23 -3.45
C SER A 78 2.70 14.08 -4.95
N LEU A 79 2.70 12.85 -5.47
CA LEU A 79 2.96 12.57 -6.88
C LEU A 79 1.80 13.04 -7.77
N SER A 80 2.13 13.40 -9.01
CA SER A 80 1.15 13.59 -10.06
C SER A 80 0.52 12.26 -10.47
N GLU A 81 -0.51 12.29 -11.33
CA GLU A 81 -1.10 11.08 -11.91
C GLU A 81 -0.04 10.21 -12.63
N ASN A 82 0.89 10.83 -13.35
CA ASN A 82 1.97 10.10 -14.03
C ASN A 82 2.98 9.53 -13.04
N GLY A 83 3.33 10.29 -12.00
CA GLY A 83 4.17 9.80 -10.91
C GLY A 83 3.54 8.62 -10.18
N LYS A 84 2.24 8.70 -9.85
CA LYS A 84 1.51 7.59 -9.23
C LYS A 84 1.53 6.32 -10.08
N ILE A 85 1.35 6.44 -11.41
CA ILE A 85 1.46 5.28 -12.31
C ILE A 85 2.83 4.62 -12.17
N LYS A 86 3.90 5.40 -12.29
CA LYS A 86 5.28 4.89 -12.18
C LYS A 86 5.58 4.30 -10.81
N PHE A 87 5.09 4.91 -9.74
CA PHE A 87 5.21 4.39 -8.38
C PHE A 87 4.56 3.01 -8.27
N LEU A 88 3.33 2.86 -8.75
CA LEU A 88 2.59 1.61 -8.70
C LEU A 88 3.23 0.53 -9.57
N GLN A 89 3.76 0.90 -10.73
CA GLN A 89 4.52 -0.02 -11.60
C GLN A 89 5.81 -0.48 -10.92
N ALA A 90 6.61 0.43 -10.36
CA ALA A 90 7.81 0.07 -9.61
C ALA A 90 7.50 -0.87 -8.45
N LEU A 91 6.44 -0.60 -7.69
CA LEU A 91 5.98 -1.48 -6.61
C LEU A 91 5.55 -2.87 -7.13
N ALA A 92 4.94 -2.94 -8.32
CA ALA A 92 4.49 -4.19 -8.91
C ALA A 92 5.62 -5.01 -9.57
N GLU A 93 6.64 -4.36 -10.10
CA GLU A 93 7.65 -4.99 -10.95
C GLU A 93 8.94 -5.31 -10.16
N GLU A 94 9.35 -4.45 -9.23
CA GLU A 94 10.63 -4.60 -8.50
C GLU A 94 10.48 -5.38 -7.19
N PHE A 95 9.29 -5.40 -6.59
CA PHE A 95 9.06 -5.94 -5.25
C PHE A 95 8.29 -7.27 -5.26
N ASN A 96 8.73 -8.19 -6.12
CA ASN A 96 8.21 -9.56 -6.25
C ASN A 96 8.91 -10.55 -5.30
N SER A 97 8.29 -11.70 -5.03
CA SER A 97 8.94 -12.79 -4.28
C SER A 97 10.11 -13.37 -5.08
N ASN A 98 11.21 -13.72 -4.40
CA ASN A 98 12.40 -14.26 -5.04
C ASN A 98 12.18 -15.74 -5.40
N LYS A 99 12.11 -16.04 -6.70
CA LYS A 99 11.86 -17.40 -7.19
C LYS A 99 12.94 -18.40 -6.78
N GLU A 100 14.21 -18.01 -6.81
CA GLU A 100 15.33 -18.88 -6.44
C GLU A 100 15.24 -19.26 -4.95
N GLN A 101 14.95 -18.28 -4.08
CA GLN A 101 14.74 -18.55 -2.66
C GLN A 101 13.51 -19.43 -2.40
N ILE A 102 12.44 -19.26 -3.18
CA ILE A 102 11.25 -20.13 -3.10
C ILE A 102 11.63 -21.57 -3.49
N ASP A 103 12.34 -21.75 -4.60
CA ASP A 103 12.73 -23.07 -5.10
C ASP A 103 13.65 -23.78 -4.09
N ASP A 104 14.59 -23.07 -3.49
CA ASP A 104 15.46 -23.60 -2.42
C ASP A 104 14.64 -24.07 -1.21
N LYS A 105 13.69 -23.26 -0.73
CA LYS A 105 12.84 -23.62 0.41
C LYS A 105 11.88 -24.77 0.12
N ILE A 106 11.40 -24.89 -1.13
CA ILE A 106 10.64 -26.06 -1.57
C ILE A 106 11.50 -27.32 -1.51
N LEU A 107 12.77 -27.25 -1.92
CA LEU A 107 13.69 -28.39 -1.87
C LEU A 107 14.01 -28.79 -0.42
N GLU A 108 14.23 -27.84 0.47
CA GLU A 108 14.41 -28.09 1.91
C GLU A 108 13.20 -28.82 2.50
N TYR A 109 12.00 -28.28 2.27
CA TYR A 109 10.74 -28.90 2.74
C TYR A 109 10.58 -30.34 2.22
N LYS A 110 10.86 -30.58 0.93
CA LYS A 110 10.72 -31.91 0.32
C LYS A 110 11.77 -32.93 0.80
N LYS A 111 12.98 -32.46 1.13
CA LYS A 111 14.07 -33.33 1.61
C LYS A 111 13.95 -33.66 3.09
N ASN A 112 13.10 -32.93 3.83
CA ASN A 112 12.91 -33.16 5.24
C ASN A 112 12.40 -34.59 5.50
N GLN A 113 13.11 -35.32 6.36
CA GLN A 113 12.72 -36.65 6.83
C GLN A 113 12.35 -36.63 8.33
N ASP A 114 12.57 -35.50 9.00
CA ASP A 114 12.32 -35.33 10.43
C ASP A 114 10.91 -34.74 10.65
N PRO A 115 9.98 -35.50 11.25
CA PRO A 115 8.64 -35.02 11.54
C PRO A 115 8.62 -33.74 12.40
N GLU A 116 9.58 -33.57 13.31
CA GLU A 116 9.61 -32.41 14.23
C GLU A 116 9.95 -31.10 13.50
N LEU A 117 10.69 -31.17 12.39
CA LEU A 117 11.07 -30.00 11.59
C LEU A 117 10.06 -29.61 10.52
N THR A 118 9.05 -30.46 10.26
CA THR A 118 8.09 -30.26 9.16
C THR A 118 7.40 -28.91 9.27
N TYR A 119 6.87 -28.59 10.45
CA TYR A 119 6.18 -27.31 10.67
C TYR A 119 7.10 -26.11 10.45
N THR A 120 8.36 -26.19 10.89
CA THR A 120 9.35 -25.10 10.69
C THR A 120 9.57 -24.84 9.21
N PHE A 121 9.76 -25.89 8.39
CA PHE A 121 9.93 -25.74 6.95
C PHE A 121 8.68 -25.20 6.24
N GLU A 122 7.47 -25.58 6.69
CA GLU A 122 6.22 -25.00 6.19
C GLU A 122 6.14 -23.49 6.48
N GLN A 123 6.48 -23.08 7.71
CA GLN A 123 6.50 -21.67 8.07
C GLN A 123 7.55 -20.88 7.29
N ASP A 124 8.72 -21.46 7.04
CA ASP A 124 9.76 -20.82 6.24
C ASP A 124 9.35 -20.67 4.76
N LEU A 125 8.61 -21.64 4.22
CA LEU A 125 8.03 -21.54 2.88
C LEU A 125 6.96 -20.43 2.83
N ILE A 126 6.07 -20.37 3.81
CA ILE A 126 5.04 -19.30 3.92
C ILE A 126 5.70 -17.92 3.96
N LYS A 127 6.74 -17.75 4.80
CA LYS A 127 7.48 -16.47 4.91
C LYS A 127 8.20 -16.08 3.62
N THR A 128 8.73 -17.06 2.89
CA THR A 128 9.45 -16.83 1.63
C THR A 128 8.49 -16.51 0.47
N LEU A 129 7.28 -17.08 0.50
CA LEU A 129 6.23 -16.76 -0.48
C LEU A 129 5.67 -15.35 -0.31
N GLU A 130 5.73 -14.78 0.90
CA GLU A 130 5.32 -13.40 1.15
C GLU A 130 6.18 -12.41 0.35
N SER A 131 5.54 -11.68 -0.57
CA SER A 131 6.22 -10.71 -1.42
C SER A 131 6.72 -9.51 -0.60
N PRO A 132 7.84 -8.88 -1.01
CA PRO A 132 8.29 -7.62 -0.44
C PRO A 132 7.21 -6.52 -0.51
N ARG A 133 6.45 -6.42 -1.62
CA ARG A 133 5.35 -5.46 -1.70
C ARG A 133 4.24 -5.72 -0.68
N SER A 134 3.87 -6.99 -0.38
CA SER A 134 2.91 -7.30 0.69
C SER A 134 3.37 -6.73 2.03
N LYS A 135 4.66 -6.87 2.36
CA LYS A 135 5.24 -6.32 3.59
C LYS A 135 5.11 -4.79 3.64
N ILE A 136 5.43 -4.10 2.55
CA ILE A 136 5.25 -2.63 2.44
C ILE A 136 3.76 -2.25 2.61
N LEU A 137 2.85 -2.95 1.93
CA LEU A 137 1.42 -2.68 2.00
C LEU A 137 0.87 -2.89 3.42
N LYS A 138 1.32 -3.93 4.13
CA LYS A 138 0.95 -4.18 5.54
C LYS A 138 1.50 -3.10 6.47
N GLN A 139 2.72 -2.60 6.24
CA GLN A 139 3.26 -1.49 7.02
C GLN A 139 2.39 -0.23 6.92
N PHE A 140 1.83 0.06 5.74
CA PHE A 140 0.90 1.20 5.59
C PHE A 140 -0.33 1.05 6.48
N ILE A 141 -0.88 -0.16 6.61
CA ILE A 141 -2.08 -0.41 7.43
C ILE A 141 -1.82 -0.12 8.91
N SER A 142 -0.60 -0.39 9.38
CA SER A 142 -0.17 -0.07 10.76
C SER A 142 -0.08 1.44 11.05
N LEU A 143 -0.21 2.30 10.03
CA LEU A 143 -0.25 3.75 10.22
C LEU A 143 -1.66 4.24 10.58
N PRO A 144 -1.78 5.38 11.30
CA PRO A 144 -3.06 6.06 11.45
C PRO A 144 -3.67 6.36 10.07
N ASN A 145 -4.96 6.04 9.88
CA ASN A 145 -5.67 6.14 8.59
C ASN A 145 -5.05 5.27 7.46
N GLY A 146 -4.18 4.32 7.79
CA GLY A 146 -3.50 3.44 6.85
C GLY A 146 -4.43 2.58 6.01
N LEU A 147 -5.50 2.05 6.61
CA LEU A 147 -6.50 1.27 5.89
C LEU A 147 -7.19 2.10 4.78
N LYS A 148 -7.57 3.35 5.08
CA LYS A 148 -8.15 4.27 4.09
C LYS A 148 -7.17 4.57 2.96
N PHE A 149 -5.89 4.75 3.28
CA PHE A 149 -4.84 4.93 2.29
C PHE A 149 -4.72 3.73 1.33
N ILE A 150 -4.77 2.50 1.85
CA ILE A 150 -4.76 1.29 1.02
C ILE A 150 -6.00 1.18 0.15
N VAL A 151 -7.19 1.54 0.66
CA VAL A 151 -8.43 1.60 -0.14
C VAL A 151 -8.30 2.61 -1.29
N ASP A 152 -7.75 3.79 -1.03
CA ASP A 152 -7.54 4.83 -2.05
C ASP A 152 -6.50 4.40 -3.09
N MET A 153 -5.38 3.83 -2.65
CA MET A 153 -4.37 3.26 -3.55
C MET A 153 -4.96 2.16 -4.43
N ARG A 154 -5.82 1.30 -3.89
CA ARG A 154 -6.53 0.28 -4.69
C ARG A 154 -7.48 0.91 -5.70
N SER A 155 -8.17 2.00 -5.34
CA SER A 155 -9.00 2.75 -6.30
C SER A 155 -8.17 3.27 -7.48
N ASP A 156 -6.98 3.81 -7.20
CA ASP A 156 -6.05 4.27 -8.24
C ASP A 156 -5.57 3.10 -9.12
N VAL A 157 -5.20 1.95 -8.53
CA VAL A 157 -4.84 0.74 -9.28
C VAL A 157 -6.00 0.23 -10.16
N LEU A 158 -7.24 0.21 -9.65
CA LEU A 158 -8.40 -0.25 -10.41
C LEU A 158 -8.69 0.59 -11.65
N LYS A 159 -8.48 1.91 -11.59
CA LYS A 159 -8.60 2.81 -12.76
C LYS A 159 -7.55 2.52 -13.82
N LEU A 160 -6.37 2.05 -13.41
CA LEU A 160 -5.18 1.94 -14.26
C LEU A 160 -4.96 0.52 -14.81
N LYS A 161 -5.42 -0.54 -14.13
CA LYS A 161 -5.08 -1.93 -14.44
C LYS A 161 -5.47 -2.41 -15.85
N ASN A 162 -6.52 -1.84 -16.43
CA ASN A 162 -6.93 -2.17 -17.80
C ASN A 162 -5.94 -1.64 -18.84
N ARG A 163 -5.26 -0.52 -18.55
CA ARG A 163 -4.23 0.08 -19.40
C ARG A 163 -2.86 -0.51 -19.12
N TYR A 164 -2.55 -0.76 -17.85
CA TYR A 164 -1.26 -1.27 -17.38
C TYR A 164 -1.45 -2.63 -16.72
N LYS A 165 -1.38 -3.70 -17.52
CA LYS A 165 -1.57 -5.08 -17.05
C LYS A 165 -0.55 -5.51 -15.98
N THR A 166 0.61 -4.86 -15.91
CA THR A 166 1.62 -5.12 -14.87
C THR A 166 1.12 -4.79 -13.47
N LEU A 167 0.03 -4.02 -13.32
CA LEU A 167 -0.61 -3.73 -12.04
C LEU A 167 -1.56 -4.84 -11.53
N ASN A 168 -1.85 -5.87 -12.33
CA ASN A 168 -2.79 -6.93 -11.93
C ASN A 168 -2.34 -7.71 -10.68
N PRO A 169 -1.06 -8.12 -10.52
CA PRO A 169 -0.60 -8.76 -9.28
C PRO A 169 -0.79 -7.86 -8.06
N LEU A 170 -0.45 -6.57 -8.20
CA LEU A 170 -0.61 -5.58 -7.13
C LEU A 170 -2.09 -5.40 -6.75
N GLU A 171 -3.02 -5.34 -7.71
CA GLU A 171 -4.45 -5.26 -7.41
C GLU A 171 -4.95 -6.47 -6.63
N LYS A 172 -4.52 -7.67 -7.04
CA LYS A 172 -4.92 -8.92 -6.39
C LYS A 172 -4.39 -8.97 -4.95
N GLU A 173 -3.17 -8.50 -4.72
CA GLU A 173 -2.58 -8.45 -3.39
C GLU A 173 -3.24 -7.41 -2.49
N LEU A 174 -3.52 -6.20 -3.01
CA LEU A 174 -4.33 -5.19 -2.31
C LEU A 174 -5.71 -5.74 -1.96
N LYS A 175 -6.38 -6.44 -2.88
CA LYS A 175 -7.67 -7.08 -2.62
C LYS A 175 -7.56 -8.09 -1.48
N ASN A 176 -6.59 -9.00 -1.53
CA ASN A 176 -6.42 -10.04 -0.52
C ASN A 176 -6.16 -9.44 0.86
N ILE A 177 -5.28 -8.44 0.94
CA ILE A 177 -5.02 -7.70 2.18
C ILE A 177 -6.31 -7.08 2.70
N LEU A 178 -7.06 -6.35 1.88
CA LEU A 178 -8.30 -5.71 2.30
C LEU A 178 -9.36 -6.72 2.74
N CYS A 179 -9.46 -7.89 2.10
CA CYS A 179 -10.38 -8.95 2.52
C CYS A 179 -10.08 -9.46 3.94
N THR A 180 -8.81 -9.45 4.37
CA THR A 180 -8.45 -9.82 5.75
C THR A 180 -8.85 -8.75 6.78
N TRP A 181 -8.94 -7.47 6.39
CA TRP A 181 -9.26 -6.37 7.30
C TRP A 181 -10.73 -5.96 7.28
N PHE A 182 -11.44 -6.20 6.18
CA PHE A 182 -12.88 -5.97 6.04
C PHE A 182 -13.64 -7.28 6.24
N ASP A 183 -13.41 -7.92 7.39
CA ASP A 183 -14.21 -9.06 7.84
C ASP A 183 -15.52 -8.57 8.47
N VAL A 184 -16.60 -9.31 8.30
CA VAL A 184 -17.93 -8.99 8.85
C VAL A 184 -17.87 -8.85 10.37
N ASP A 185 -17.04 -9.66 11.03
CA ASP A 185 -16.89 -9.63 12.49
C ASP A 185 -16.17 -8.36 13.00
N LEU A 186 -15.60 -7.56 12.09
CA LEU A 186 -14.93 -6.28 12.39
C LEU A 186 -15.79 -5.06 12.01
N LEU A 187 -17.05 -5.27 11.61
CA LEU A 187 -17.95 -4.21 11.17
C LEU A 187 -19.07 -3.95 12.17
N ASP A 188 -19.24 -2.69 12.55
CA ASP A 188 -20.38 -2.24 13.33
C ASP A 188 -21.56 -1.87 12.44
N LEU A 189 -22.72 -2.47 12.70
CA LEU A 189 -23.96 -2.12 12.03
C LEU A 189 -24.55 -0.86 12.66
N HIS A 190 -24.69 0.19 11.85
CA HIS A 190 -25.34 1.43 12.25
C HIS A 190 -26.63 1.65 11.47
N GLN A 191 -27.72 1.97 12.18
CA GLN A 191 -28.94 2.46 11.56
C GLN A 191 -28.72 3.89 11.05
N ILE A 192 -29.08 4.13 9.79
CA ILE A 192 -29.07 5.46 9.19
C ILE A 192 -30.51 5.99 9.15
N THR A 193 -30.71 7.19 9.68
CA THR A 193 -31.99 7.90 9.75
C THR A 193 -31.85 9.32 9.21
N TRP A 194 -32.96 10.05 9.08
CA TRP A 194 -32.95 11.45 8.66
C TRP A 194 -32.18 12.38 9.61
N ASP A 195 -32.01 11.98 10.88
CA ASP A 195 -31.22 12.72 11.87
C ASP A 195 -29.71 12.43 11.78
N SER A 196 -29.30 11.50 10.91
CA SER A 196 -27.88 11.22 10.69
C SER A 196 -27.15 12.44 10.11
N PRO A 197 -25.85 12.63 10.39
CA PRO A 197 -25.12 13.79 9.92
C PRO A 197 -25.27 13.98 8.40
N ALA A 198 -25.57 15.20 7.96
CA ALA A 198 -25.77 15.51 6.54
C ALA A 198 -24.58 15.09 5.66
N SER A 199 -23.36 15.10 6.20
CA SER A 199 -22.14 14.62 5.51
C SER A 199 -22.14 13.11 5.23
N LEU A 200 -22.82 12.30 6.06
CA LEU A 200 -23.02 10.87 5.82
C LEU A 200 -24.09 10.67 4.74
N LEU A 201 -25.22 11.39 4.83
CA LEU A 201 -26.29 11.33 3.83
C LEU A 201 -25.78 11.76 2.44
N GLU A 202 -24.96 12.80 2.37
CA GLU A 202 -24.31 13.24 1.13
C GLU A 202 -23.42 12.13 0.52
N ARG A 203 -22.75 11.34 1.36
CA ARG A 203 -21.95 10.20 0.89
C ARG A 203 -22.85 9.08 0.36
N LEU A 204 -23.96 8.78 1.02
CA LEU A 204 -24.91 7.77 0.53
C LEU A 204 -25.46 8.14 -0.84
N ILE A 205 -25.93 9.39 -1.01
CA ILE A 205 -26.44 9.88 -2.30
C ILE A 205 -25.40 9.72 -3.43
N LYS A 206 -24.12 9.92 -3.13
CA LYS A 206 -23.04 9.76 -4.13
C LYS A 206 -22.77 8.32 -4.54
N TYR A 207 -23.08 7.35 -3.67
CA TYR A 207 -22.75 5.94 -3.87
C TYR A 207 -24.00 5.06 -4.04
N GLU A 208 -25.19 5.66 -4.07
CA GLU A 208 -26.44 5.01 -4.46
C GLU A 208 -26.39 4.79 -5.98
N ALA A 209 -26.44 3.52 -6.40
CA ALA A 209 -26.33 3.09 -7.79
C ALA A 209 -27.71 2.90 -8.42
#